data_AF-A0A9E0CBQ4-F1
#
_entry.id   AF-A0A9E0CBQ4-F1
#
_cell.length_a   1.000
_cell.length_b   1.000
_cell.length_c   1.000
_cell.angle_alpha   90.00
_cell.angle_beta   90.00
_cell.angle_gamma   90.00
#
_symmetry.space_group_name_H-M   'P 1'
#
loop_
_entity.id
_entity.type
_entity.pdbx_description
1 polymer ?
#
loop_
_entity_poly.entity_id
_entity_poly.type
_entity_poly.pdbx_seq_one_letter_code
_entity_poly.pdbx_strand_id
1 'polypeptide(L)'
;MRKLLLPLLLVSGFAIASDLDMNNLTCGDLKINSATTLKQVQDKCAVHSQAMITDGLYLGMYEVKFTNSATNEKVTCDFPRQEPTQVVNGCR
;
A
#
# COMPACT_ATOMS: atom_id res chain seq x y z
N MET A 1 0.09 -51.10 -21.20
CA MET A 1 -1.03 -50.44 -20.50
C MET A 1 -0.58 -49.04 -20.09
N ARG A 2 -1.40 -48.04 -20.45
CA ARG A 2 -1.43 -46.61 -20.09
C ARG A 2 -0.12 -45.87 -19.79
N LYS A 3 0.30 -45.07 -20.79
CA LYS A 3 0.98 -43.79 -20.62
C LYS A 3 0.11 -42.84 -19.78
N LEU A 4 0.69 -42.17 -18.79
CA LEU A 4 0.10 -41.03 -18.10
C LEU A 4 1.11 -39.89 -18.10
N LEU A 5 1.00 -39.03 -19.09
CA LEU A 5 1.59 -37.71 -19.12
C LEU A 5 0.64 -36.79 -18.34
N LEU A 6 1.08 -36.24 -17.21
CA LEU A 6 0.42 -35.10 -16.57
C LEU A 6 1.20 -33.84 -16.95
N PRO A 7 0.65 -32.94 -17.79
CA PRO A 7 1.17 -31.58 -17.86
C PRO A 7 0.55 -30.78 -16.71
N LEU A 8 1.33 -30.47 -15.68
CA LEU A 8 0.97 -29.42 -14.72
C LEU A 8 1.10 -28.07 -15.42
N LEU A 9 0.01 -27.62 -16.03
CA LEU A 9 -0.19 -26.21 -16.38
C LEU A 9 -0.46 -25.44 -15.07
N LEU A 10 0.61 -25.09 -14.36
CA LEU A 10 0.55 -24.01 -13.38
C LEU A 10 0.63 -22.71 -14.17
N VAL A 11 -0.54 -22.21 -14.56
CA VAL A 11 -0.73 -20.78 -14.88
C VAL A 11 -0.43 -20.03 -13.59
N SER A 12 0.82 -19.62 -13.42
CA SER A 12 1.20 -18.61 -12.44
C SER A 12 0.45 -17.35 -12.83
N GLY A 13 -0.61 -17.07 -12.07
CA GLY A 13 -1.40 -15.86 -12.21
C GLY A 13 -0.46 -14.67 -12.22
N PHE A 14 -0.52 -13.89 -13.31
CA PHE A 14 0.11 -12.60 -13.39
C PHE A 14 -0.48 -11.76 -12.25
N ALA A 15 0.27 -11.63 -11.16
CA ALA A 15 0.05 -10.57 -10.20
C ALA A 15 0.34 -9.28 -10.96
N ILE A 16 -0.71 -8.65 -11.47
CA ILE A 16 -0.61 -7.30 -12.01
C ILE A 16 -0.33 -6.45 -10.78
N ALA A 17 0.95 -6.20 -10.51
CA ALA A 17 1.34 -5.07 -9.69
C ALA A 17 0.85 -3.85 -10.48
N SER A 18 -0.32 -3.33 -10.11
CA SER A 18 -0.73 -2.01 -10.58
C SER A 18 0.35 -1.08 -10.07
N ASP A 19 1.25 -0.64 -10.94
CA ASP A 19 2.23 0.39 -10.60
C ASP A 19 1.43 1.61 -10.15
N LEU A 20 1.38 1.84 -8.83
CA LEU A 20 0.74 3.02 -8.29
C LEU A 20 1.49 4.22 -8.85
N ASP A 21 0.81 5.02 -9.69
CA ASP A 21 1.40 6.22 -10.25
C ASP A 21 1.53 7.28 -9.16
N MET A 22 2.70 7.26 -8.50
CA MET A 22 3.06 8.21 -7.45
C MET A 22 2.97 9.67 -7.90
N ASN A 23 3.00 9.95 -9.21
CA ASN A 23 2.84 11.33 -9.70
C ASN A 23 1.43 11.89 -9.47
N ASN A 24 0.43 11.00 -9.44
CA ASN A 24 -0.98 11.32 -9.24
C ASN A 24 -1.49 10.94 -7.84
N LEU A 25 -0.60 10.57 -6.91
CA LEU A 25 -1.00 10.24 -5.56
C LEU A 25 -1.21 11.52 -4.72
N THR A 26 -2.47 11.86 -4.49
CA THR A 26 -2.86 13.08 -3.75
C THR A 26 -3.97 12.78 -2.74
N CYS A 27 -4.05 13.57 -1.68
CA CYS A 27 -5.20 13.55 -0.78
C CYS A 27 -5.49 14.98 -0.30
N GLY A 28 -6.68 15.49 -0.59
CA GLY A 28 -6.98 16.91 -0.38
C GLY A 28 -6.00 17.80 -1.15
N ASP A 29 -5.31 18.70 -0.43
CA ASP A 29 -4.28 19.59 -0.95
C ASP A 29 -2.85 19.01 -0.88
N LEU A 30 -2.68 17.81 -0.33
CA LEU A 30 -1.39 17.15 -0.16
C LEU A 30 -1.05 16.27 -1.37
N LYS A 31 0.10 16.51 -1.99
CA LYS A 31 0.73 15.57 -2.93
C LYS A 31 1.69 14.66 -2.17
N ILE A 32 1.43 13.35 -2.21
CA ILE A 32 2.25 12.36 -1.51
C ILE A 32 3.58 12.19 -2.24
N ASN A 33 4.67 12.14 -1.49
CA ASN A 33 6.04 11.89 -1.94
C ASN A 33 6.86 11.25 -0.82
N SER A 34 8.10 10.87 -1.08
CA SER A 34 8.98 10.20 -0.10
C SER A 34 9.32 10.99 1.17
N ALA A 35 9.04 12.30 1.21
CA ALA A 35 9.21 13.14 2.41
C ALA A 35 7.90 13.35 3.17
N THR A 36 6.78 12.81 2.68
CA THR A 36 5.47 12.97 3.31
C THR A 36 5.43 12.20 4.62
N THR A 37 5.06 12.90 5.69
CA THR A 37 5.01 12.35 7.04
C THR A 37 3.65 11.71 7.34
N LEU A 38 3.63 10.80 8.32
CA LEU A 38 2.41 10.19 8.83
C LEU A 38 1.40 11.25 9.28
N LYS A 39 1.87 12.29 9.97
CA LYS A 39 1.00 13.38 10.44
C LYS A 39 0.30 14.08 9.27
N GLN A 40 1.04 14.39 8.20
CA GLN A 40 0.46 15.04 7.03
C GLN A 40 -0.65 14.20 6.40
N VAL A 41 -0.45 12.88 6.30
CA VAL A 41 -1.48 11.96 5.80
C VAL A 41 -2.70 11.95 6.72
N GLN A 42 -2.50 11.84 8.03
CA GLN A 42 -3.60 11.82 9.00
C GLN A 42 -4.39 13.13 9.06
N ASP A 43 -3.72 14.28 8.88
CA ASP A 43 -4.35 15.60 8.92
C ASP A 43 -5.11 15.91 7.62
N LYS A 44 -4.65 15.41 6.47
CA LYS A 44 -5.11 15.87 5.14
C LYS A 44 -5.92 14.84 4.36
N CYS A 45 -5.69 13.55 4.60
CA CYS A 45 -6.35 12.50 3.84
C CYS A 45 -7.67 12.07 4.49
N ALA A 46 -8.62 11.64 3.66
CA ALA A 46 -9.79 10.88 4.13
C ALA A 46 -9.35 9.45 4.52
N VAL A 47 -8.82 9.30 5.74
CA VAL A 47 -8.34 8.02 6.28
C VAL A 47 -9.52 7.10 6.62
N HIS A 48 -9.52 5.91 6.05
CA HIS A 48 -10.50 4.86 6.30
C HIS A 48 -10.08 3.91 7.41
N SER A 49 -8.78 3.60 7.46
CA SER A 49 -8.22 2.62 8.40
C SER A 49 -6.73 2.89 8.58
N GLN A 50 -6.22 2.62 9.78
CA GLN A 50 -4.81 2.68 10.08
C GLN A 50 -4.46 1.63 11.14
N ALA A 51 -3.38 0.88 10.95
CA ALA A 51 -3.02 -0.20 11.86
C ALA A 51 -1.53 -0.54 11.77
N MET A 52 -0.94 -0.95 12.90
CA MET A 52 0.33 -1.65 12.88
C MET A 52 0.08 -3.07 12.38
N ILE A 53 0.75 -3.44 11.30
CA ILE A 53 0.71 -4.80 10.78
C ILE A 53 1.72 -5.63 11.55
N THR A 54 1.32 -6.82 11.96
CA THR A 54 2.17 -7.79 12.66
C THR A 54 2.04 -9.14 11.99
N ASP A 55 3.16 -9.83 11.78
CA ASP A 55 3.19 -11.21 11.31
C ASP A 55 3.74 -12.11 12.42
N GLY A 56 2.84 -12.77 13.14
CA GLY A 56 3.17 -13.52 14.35
C GLY A 56 3.79 -12.64 15.43
N LEU A 57 5.08 -12.86 15.72
CA LEU A 57 5.86 -12.11 16.71
C LEU A 57 6.64 -10.93 16.11
N TYR A 58 6.60 -10.75 14.79
CA TYR A 58 7.34 -9.70 14.10
C TYR A 58 6.49 -8.45 13.92
N LEU A 59 7.05 -7.29 14.30
CA LEU A 59 6.47 -6.00 13.99
C LEU A 59 6.70 -5.70 12.50
N GLY A 60 5.60 -5.53 11.77
CA GLY A 60 5.60 -5.01 10.40
C GLY A 60 5.49 -3.49 10.39
N MET A 61 4.99 -2.97 9.27
CA MET A 61 4.84 -1.54 9.03
C MET A 61 3.52 -1.02 9.61
N TYR A 62 3.45 0.28 9.86
CA TYR A 62 2.21 0.98 10.13
C TYR A 62 1.52 1.34 8.81
N GLU A 63 0.40 0.70 8.53
CA GLU A 63 -0.41 0.94 7.33
C GLU A 63 -1.42 2.07 7.56
N VAL A 64 -1.57 2.94 6.58
CA VAL A 64 -2.65 3.94 6.52
C VAL A 64 -3.38 3.81 5.18
N LYS A 65 -4.68 3.57 5.23
CA LYS A 65 -5.56 3.42 4.07
C LYS A 65 -6.42 4.66 3.91
N PHE A 66 -6.37 5.27 2.73
CA PHE A 66 -7.13 6.48 2.41
C PHE A 66 -7.54 6.48 0.93
N THR A 67 -8.35 7.45 0.52
CA THR A 67 -8.73 7.63 -0.89
C THR A 67 -7.79 8.62 -1.57
N ASN A 68 -7.21 8.23 -2.72
CA ASN A 68 -6.52 9.15 -3.61
C ASN A 68 -7.54 10.12 -4.20
N SER A 69 -7.40 11.42 -3.92
CA SER A 69 -8.33 12.43 -4.41
C SER A 69 -8.24 12.65 -5.92
N ALA A 70 -7.14 12.29 -6.57
CA ALA A 70 -7.00 12.43 -8.02
C ALA A 70 -7.74 11.32 -8.79
N THR A 71 -7.67 10.07 -8.34
CA THR A 71 -8.22 8.90 -9.06
C THR A 71 -9.46 8.29 -8.40
N ASN A 72 -9.80 8.70 -7.17
CA ASN A 72 -10.80 8.08 -6.30
C ASN A 72 -10.49 6.61 -5.91
N GLU A 73 -9.27 6.14 -6.16
CA GLU A 73 -8.85 4.79 -5.77
C GLU A 73 -8.47 4.72 -4.30
N LYS A 74 -8.57 3.52 -3.72
CA LYS A 74 -8.09 3.26 -2.36
C LYS A 74 -6.60 3.00 -2.42
N VAL A 75 -5.85 3.70 -1.58
CA VAL A 75 -4.40 3.57 -1.47
C VAL A 75 -4.04 3.22 -0.03
N THR A 76 -3.07 2.33 0.12
CA THR A 76 -2.43 1.99 1.38
C THR A 76 -1.00 2.52 1.35
N CYS A 77 -0.65 3.41 2.28
CA CYS A 77 0.74 3.83 2.47
C CYS A 77 1.31 3.23 3.75
N ASP A 78 2.56 2.78 3.69
CA ASP A 78 3.28 2.14 4.77
C ASP A 78 4.25 3.13 5.43
N PHE A 79 4.28 3.14 6.75
CA PHE A 79 5.19 3.92 7.57
C PHE A 79 5.99 2.99 8.50
N PRO A 80 7.26 3.29 8.82
CA PRO A 80 8.04 2.44 9.70
C PRO A 80 7.43 2.24 11.10
N ARG A 81 6.79 3.28 11.65
CA ARG A 81 6.19 3.28 12.99
C ARG A 81 4.98 4.21 13.04
N GLN A 82 4.14 4.04 14.08
CA GLN A 82 3.08 4.98 14.42
C GLN A 82 3.64 6.22 15.14
N GLU A 83 4.45 7.00 14.44
CA GLU A 83 5.03 8.24 14.96
C GLU A 83 4.82 9.37 13.95
N PRO A 84 4.42 10.59 14.38
CA PRO A 84 3.99 11.65 13.47
C PRO A 84 5.03 12.06 12.41
N THR A 85 6.31 11.93 12.74
CA THR A 85 7.45 12.34 11.90
C THR A 85 7.92 11.28 10.93
N GLN A 86 7.37 10.06 11.01
CA GLN A 86 7.78 8.97 10.13
C GLN A 86 7.35 9.29 8.71
N VAL A 87 8.30 9.15 7.79
CA VAL A 87 8.06 9.40 6.37
C VAL A 87 7.51 8.14 5.71
N VAL A 88 6.77 8.33 4.63
CA VAL A 88 6.21 7.25 3.85
C VAL A 88 7.34 6.36 3.30
N ASN A 89 7.19 5.06 3.49
CA ASN A 89 8.12 4.06 2.99
C ASN A 89 7.71 3.53 1.60
N GLY A 90 6.41 3.54 1.32
CA GLY A 90 5.84 3.13 0.05
C GLY A 90 4.32 3.21 0.09
N CYS A 91 3.69 3.21 -1.09
CA CYS A 91 2.24 3.17 -1.23
C CYS A 91 1.84 2.16 -2.31
N ARG A 92 0.66 1.56 -2.15
CA ARG A 92 0.07 0.57 -3.06
C ARG A 92 -1.45 0.63 -3.10
#